data_AF-A0A5C0VEF6-F1
#
_entry.id   AF-A0A5C0VEF6-F1
#
_cell.length_a   1.000
_cell.length_b   1.000
_cell.length_c   1.000
_cell.angle_alpha   90.00
_cell.angle_beta   90.00
_cell.angle_gamma   90.00
#
_symmetry.space_group_name_H-M   'P 1'
#
loop_
_entity.id
_entity.type
_entity.pdbx_description
1 polymer ?
#
loop_
_entity_poly.entity_id
_entity_poly.type
_entity_poly.pdbx_seq_one_letter_code
_entity_poly.pdbx_strand_id
1 'polypeptide(L)'
;MRISIFLVMSILCAYNSHAQNKNAVLKLIERVLPNHHKQIEVHYSKENTEKDWYEIETKKNKVIIKATNNVSIAAALHYYLKNYTNSSLSWTGYQEPKALSKLSKKVENTVISDYRLYFNYCTFNYTMSFWNWERWEKEIDWMALRGINMPLAMVGQEAVWQNTLRRLGYTDSEIKDFIGGPAFNAWWLMGNLEGWGGPVPQSWIDEQAELQKKIVNRMRDLGMKPIMQGFYGMVPNSLIKNIHQLKYTILVYGVVLSVLRCCYQQIHFLVKFQKFIMKNKKSFMEEQIITKEIHSMKEEHL
;
A
#
# COMPACT_ATOMS: atom_id res chain seq x y z
N MET A 1 9.65 -10.80 60.61
CA MET A 1 10.29 -9.85 59.67
C MET A 1 10.43 -10.51 58.30
N ARG A 2 9.40 -10.45 57.45
CA ARG A 2 9.47 -10.73 56.01
C ARG A 2 8.40 -9.89 55.33
N ILE A 3 8.85 -8.82 54.67
CA ILE A 3 8.04 -7.89 53.90
C ILE A 3 7.79 -8.56 52.54
N SER A 4 6.53 -8.88 52.25
CA SER A 4 6.09 -9.34 50.94
C SER A 4 5.91 -8.14 50.02
N ILE A 5 6.87 -7.90 49.13
CA ILE A 5 6.76 -6.91 48.05
C ILE A 5 5.97 -7.56 46.92
N PHE A 6 4.69 -7.19 46.80
CA PHE A 6 3.90 -7.39 45.59
C PHE A 6 4.42 -6.45 44.50
N LEU A 7 5.19 -6.98 43.55
CA LEU A 7 5.57 -6.26 42.34
C LEU A 7 4.39 -6.32 41.35
N VAL A 8 3.49 -5.34 41.42
CA VAL A 8 2.51 -5.10 40.37
C VAL A 8 3.26 -4.55 39.15
N MET A 9 3.62 -5.43 38.21
CA MET A 9 3.98 -5.02 36.85
C MET A 9 2.69 -4.53 36.17
N SER A 10 2.42 -3.24 36.31
CA SER A 10 1.56 -2.51 35.40
C SER A 10 2.23 -2.50 34.03
N ILE A 11 1.83 -3.48 33.20
CA ILE A 11 2.01 -3.42 31.75
C ILE A 11 1.19 -2.22 31.29
N LEU A 12 1.83 -1.04 31.23
CA LEU A 12 1.38 0.01 30.35
C LEU A 12 1.50 -0.56 28.93
N CYS A 13 0.37 -1.09 28.43
CA CYS A 13 0.12 -1.13 27.00
C CYS A 13 0.20 0.32 26.51
N ALA A 14 1.41 0.76 26.14
CA ALA A 14 1.58 1.87 25.24
C ALA A 14 0.93 1.44 23.93
N TYR A 15 -0.37 1.69 23.80
CA TYR A 15 -1.00 1.77 22.51
C TYR A 15 -0.20 2.83 21.76
N ASN A 16 0.61 2.37 20.79
CA ASN A 16 1.21 3.19 19.76
C ASN A 16 0.07 3.87 19.01
N SER A 17 -0.43 4.97 19.56
CA SER A 17 -1.18 5.96 18.84
C SER A 17 -0.14 6.57 17.90
N HIS A 18 -0.02 6.00 16.71
CA HIS A 18 0.76 6.60 15.64
C HIS A 18 0.25 8.04 15.53
N ALA A 19 1.08 8.99 15.95
CA ALA A 19 0.69 10.39 16.02
C ALA A 19 0.23 10.78 14.63
N GLN A 20 -1.06 11.09 14.48
CA GLN A 20 -1.60 11.28 13.16
C GLN A 20 -0.98 12.51 12.53
N ASN A 21 -0.50 12.36 11.30
CA ASN A 21 0.11 13.44 10.56
C ASN A 21 -1.00 14.39 10.05
N LYS A 22 -1.40 15.36 10.87
CA LYS A 22 -2.44 16.34 10.51
C LYS A 22 -2.09 17.09 9.22
N ASN A 23 -0.81 17.36 8.99
CA ASN A 23 -0.34 18.04 7.77
C ASN A 23 -0.69 17.23 6.51
N ALA A 24 -0.66 15.90 6.59
CA ALA A 24 -0.98 15.03 5.46
C ALA A 24 -2.40 15.22 4.92
N VAL A 25 -3.39 15.37 5.81
CA VAL A 25 -4.78 15.61 5.40
C VAL A 25 -5.03 17.08 5.04
N LEU A 26 -4.32 18.02 5.65
CA LEU A 26 -4.40 19.43 5.28
C LEU A 26 -3.90 19.66 3.84
N LYS A 27 -2.79 19.04 3.44
CA LYS A 27 -2.29 19.08 2.05
C LYS A 27 -3.25 18.41 1.06
N LEU A 28 -3.95 17.35 1.47
CA LEU A 28 -5.02 16.75 0.67
C LEU A 28 -6.14 17.76 0.44
N ILE A 29 -6.62 18.39 1.52
CA ILE A 29 -7.69 19.39 1.44
C ILE A 29 -7.28 20.57 0.55
N GLU A 30 -6.03 21.02 0.64
CA GLU A 30 -5.49 22.08 -0.21
C GLU A 30 -5.49 21.70 -1.70
N ARG A 31 -5.08 20.48 -2.06
CA ARG A 31 -5.12 20.01 -3.45
C ARG A 31 -6.52 19.81 -3.99
N VAL A 32 -7.45 19.37 -3.14
CA VAL A 32 -8.85 19.14 -3.53
C VAL A 32 -9.60 20.47 -3.63
N LEU A 33 -9.37 21.41 -2.71
CA LEU A 33 -10.09 22.68 -2.61
C LEU A 33 -9.12 23.87 -2.61
N PRO A 34 -8.36 24.11 -3.69
CA PRO A 34 -7.35 25.18 -3.71
C PRO A 34 -7.95 26.56 -3.39
N ASN A 35 -9.21 26.81 -3.74
CA ASN A 35 -9.87 28.09 -3.50
C ASN A 35 -10.58 28.17 -2.14
N HIS A 36 -10.82 27.04 -1.48
CA HIS A 36 -11.66 26.96 -0.29
C HIS A 36 -11.01 26.27 0.93
N HIS A 37 -9.79 25.76 0.83
CA HIS A 37 -9.15 24.98 1.90
C HIS A 37 -9.07 25.71 3.25
N LYS A 38 -8.89 27.04 3.25
CA LYS A 38 -8.86 27.87 4.48
C LYS A 38 -10.20 27.94 5.23
N GLN A 39 -11.29 27.56 4.57
CA GLN A 39 -12.63 27.50 5.15
C GLN A 39 -12.92 26.12 5.77
N ILE A 40 -12.01 25.16 5.62
CA ILE A 40 -12.10 23.82 6.22
C ILE A 40 -11.25 23.80 7.50
N GLU A 41 -11.86 23.38 8.59
CA GLU A 41 -11.20 23.21 9.88
C GLU A 41 -11.33 21.75 10.32
N VAL A 42 -10.21 21.14 10.71
CA VAL A 42 -10.19 19.70 11.04
C VAL A 42 -9.70 19.44 12.46
N HIS A 43 -10.36 18.51 13.14
CA HIS A 43 -10.04 18.09 14.51
C HIS A 43 -10.13 16.58 14.65
N TYR A 44 -9.25 16.01 15.48
CA TYR A 44 -9.35 14.61 15.85
C TYR A 44 -10.33 14.43 16.99
N SER A 45 -11.22 13.46 16.87
CA SER A 45 -12.10 13.02 17.94
C SER A 45 -11.60 11.71 18.52
N LYS A 46 -11.70 11.59 19.85
CA LYS A 46 -11.55 10.31 20.57
C LYS A 46 -12.91 9.65 20.83
N GLU A 47 -13.98 10.19 20.28
CA GLU A 47 -15.29 9.56 20.35
C GLU A 47 -15.31 8.34 19.42
N ASN A 48 -16.05 7.31 19.83
CA ASN A 48 -16.31 6.12 19.03
C ASN A 48 -15.03 5.44 18.49
N THR A 49 -14.03 5.22 19.36
CA THR A 49 -12.69 4.72 18.97
C THR A 49 -12.68 3.31 18.37
N GLU A 50 -13.78 2.57 18.47
CA GLU A 50 -13.88 1.21 17.92
C GLU A 50 -14.06 1.20 16.40
N LYS A 51 -14.66 2.25 15.83
CA LYS A 51 -15.01 2.34 14.42
C LYS A 51 -14.56 3.66 13.83
N ASP A 52 -14.35 3.70 12.52
CA ASP A 52 -14.09 4.97 11.86
C ASP A 52 -15.34 5.84 11.92
N TRP A 53 -15.18 7.10 12.32
CA TRP A 53 -16.29 8.00 12.58
C TRP A 53 -15.94 9.43 12.17
N TYR A 54 -16.94 10.20 11.78
CA TYR A 54 -16.83 11.64 11.57
C TYR A 54 -18.12 12.41 11.90
N GLU A 55 -17.93 13.69 12.27
CA GLU A 55 -18.95 14.72 12.39
C GLU A 55 -18.59 15.91 11.48
N ILE A 56 -19.60 16.51 10.84
CA ILE A 56 -19.47 17.71 10.02
C ILE A 56 -20.46 18.76 10.54
N GLU A 57 -19.97 19.96 10.82
CA GLU A 57 -20.79 21.11 11.20
C GLU A 57 -20.31 22.38 10.49
N THR A 58 -21.16 23.41 10.44
CA THR A 58 -20.76 24.74 9.96
C THR A 58 -20.86 25.75 11.09
N LYS A 59 -19.76 26.45 11.38
CA LYS A 59 -19.71 27.57 12.34
C LYS A 59 -18.96 28.75 11.77
N LYS A 60 -19.50 29.97 11.93
CA LYS A 60 -18.83 31.23 11.51
C LYS A 60 -18.23 31.15 10.08
N ASN A 61 -19.01 30.66 9.11
CA ASN A 61 -18.62 30.45 7.70
C ASN A 61 -17.45 29.48 7.46
N LYS A 62 -17.15 28.60 8.42
CA LYS A 62 -16.22 27.48 8.25
C LYS A 62 -16.93 26.14 8.33
N VAL A 63 -16.48 25.19 7.54
CA VAL A 63 -16.86 23.78 7.65
C VAL A 63 -15.89 23.13 8.62
N ILE A 64 -16.42 22.63 9.74
CA ILE A 64 -15.64 21.96 10.77
C ILE A 64 -15.88 20.47 10.61
N ILE A 65 -14.79 19.72 10.43
CA ILE A 65 -14.78 18.27 10.36
C ILE A 65 -14.09 17.73 11.61
N LYS A 66 -14.78 16.89 12.37
CA LYS A 66 -14.20 16.11 13.45
C LYS A 66 -14.20 14.65 13.04
N ALA A 67 -13.12 13.92 13.26
CA ALA A 67 -13.09 12.51 12.90
C ALA A 67 -12.05 11.70 13.68
N THR A 68 -12.15 10.38 13.61
CA THR A 68 -11.21 9.46 14.29
C THR A 68 -9.83 9.46 13.66
N ASN A 69 -9.74 9.61 12.33
CA ASN A 69 -8.46 9.66 11.63
C ASN A 69 -8.49 10.43 10.29
N ASN A 70 -7.31 10.57 9.68
CA ASN A 70 -7.11 11.26 8.40
C ASN A 70 -7.96 10.71 7.24
N VAL A 71 -8.16 9.38 7.14
CA VAL A 71 -9.09 8.79 6.16
C VAL A 71 -10.52 9.22 6.44
N SER A 72 -10.95 9.19 7.70
CA SER A 72 -12.29 9.64 8.11
C SER A 72 -12.51 11.14 7.85
N ILE A 73 -11.49 11.99 8.06
CA ILE A 73 -11.54 13.42 7.69
C ILE A 73 -11.75 13.59 6.19
N ALA A 74 -10.98 12.88 5.36
CA ALA A 74 -11.11 12.96 3.91
C ALA A 74 -12.46 12.42 3.41
N ALA A 75 -12.95 11.32 3.99
CA ALA A 75 -14.28 10.77 3.68
C ALA A 75 -15.41 11.75 4.05
N ALA A 76 -15.29 12.44 5.20
CA ALA A 76 -16.22 13.47 5.62
C ALA A 76 -16.23 14.66 4.65
N LEU A 77 -15.05 15.11 4.21
CA LEU A 77 -14.93 16.16 3.19
C LEU A 77 -15.63 15.76 1.89
N HIS A 78 -15.37 14.55 1.39
CA HIS A 78 -16.00 14.06 0.17
C HIS A 78 -17.52 13.95 0.32
N TYR A 79 -18.02 13.46 1.46
CA TYR A 79 -19.44 13.43 1.75
C TYR A 79 -20.04 14.84 1.71
N TYR A 80 -19.39 15.80 2.35
CA TYR A 80 -19.85 17.19 2.35
C TYR A 80 -19.92 17.76 0.93
N LEU A 81 -18.85 17.63 0.16
CA LEU A 81 -18.76 18.15 -1.20
C LEU A 81 -19.81 17.52 -2.14
N LYS A 82 -20.00 16.20 -2.03
CA LYS A 82 -20.98 15.48 -2.84
C LYS A 82 -22.42 15.91 -2.54
N ASN A 83 -22.76 16.09 -1.26
CA ASN A 83 -24.16 16.26 -0.85
C ASN A 83 -24.61 17.71 -0.68
N TYR A 84 -23.68 18.65 -0.48
CA TYR A 84 -24.04 20.02 -0.13
C TYR A 84 -23.51 21.09 -1.09
N THR A 85 -22.58 20.77 -1.98
CA THR A 85 -21.96 21.79 -2.84
C THR A 85 -22.08 21.51 -4.34
N ASN A 86 -22.85 20.49 -4.75
CA ASN A 86 -22.96 20.03 -6.14
C ASN A 86 -21.60 19.79 -6.82
N SER A 87 -20.61 19.36 -6.04
CA SER A 87 -19.27 19.08 -6.53
C SER A 87 -19.17 17.64 -7.01
N SER A 88 -18.28 17.41 -7.97
CA SER A 88 -18.00 16.08 -8.50
C SER A 88 -16.50 15.84 -8.56
N LEU A 89 -16.06 14.68 -8.08
CA LEU A 89 -14.67 14.23 -8.20
C LEU A 89 -14.65 12.81 -8.76
N SER A 90 -14.23 12.70 -10.02
CA SER A 90 -14.05 11.44 -10.74
C SER A 90 -12.62 11.32 -11.28
N TRP A 91 -12.30 10.18 -11.87
CA TRP A 91 -11.03 10.01 -12.59
C TRP A 91 -10.94 10.85 -13.86
N THR A 92 -12.08 11.23 -14.46
CA THR A 92 -12.13 11.95 -15.73
C THR A 92 -12.32 13.45 -15.58
N GLY A 93 -12.60 13.93 -14.37
CA GLY A 93 -12.79 15.36 -14.14
C GLY A 93 -13.06 15.69 -12.68
N TYR A 94 -12.86 16.97 -12.38
CA TYR A 94 -13.15 17.56 -11.09
C TYR A 94 -13.94 18.85 -11.28
N GLN A 95 -15.04 18.98 -10.53
CA GLN A 95 -15.82 20.21 -10.42
C GLN A 95 -15.75 20.69 -8.97
N GLU A 96 -14.87 21.66 -8.74
CA GLU A 96 -14.74 22.36 -7.46
C GLU A 96 -16.05 23.10 -7.13
N PRO A 97 -16.48 23.15 -5.86
CA PRO A 97 -17.59 24.02 -5.47
C PRO A 97 -17.28 25.49 -5.76
N LYS A 98 -18.27 26.26 -6.21
CA LYS A 98 -18.15 27.73 -6.31
C LYS A 98 -18.17 28.40 -4.92
N ALA A 99 -18.85 27.78 -3.97
CA ALA A 99 -18.96 28.22 -2.59
C ALA A 99 -19.26 27.02 -1.69
N LEU A 100 -18.85 27.11 -0.42
CA LEU A 100 -19.19 26.12 0.59
C LEU A 100 -20.58 26.43 1.18
N SER A 101 -21.45 25.42 1.23
CA SER A 101 -22.81 25.53 1.77
C SER A 101 -22.86 25.38 3.29
N LYS A 102 -23.66 26.22 3.94
CA LYS A 102 -23.91 26.10 5.38
C LYS A 102 -24.82 24.89 5.68
N LEU A 103 -24.40 24.05 6.62
CA LEU A 103 -25.22 22.97 7.15
C LEU A 103 -26.29 23.51 8.11
N SER A 104 -27.54 23.07 7.93
CA SER A 104 -28.66 23.41 8.84
C SER A 104 -28.63 22.59 10.13
N LYS A 105 -28.08 21.38 10.07
CA LYS A 105 -27.86 20.46 11.20
C LYS A 105 -26.49 19.81 11.05
N LYS A 106 -25.94 19.36 12.17
CA LYS A 106 -24.74 18.52 12.15
C LYS A 106 -25.01 17.22 11.41
N VAL A 107 -24.00 16.74 10.70
CA VAL A 107 -23.98 15.42 10.08
C VAL A 107 -23.03 14.57 10.88
N GLU A 108 -23.45 13.35 11.21
CA GLU A 108 -22.62 12.38 11.92
C GLU A 108 -22.69 11.04 11.20
N ASN A 109 -21.57 10.33 11.13
CA ASN A 109 -21.52 9.02 10.49
C ASN A 109 -20.50 8.09 11.16
N THR A 110 -20.92 6.85 11.40
CA THR A 110 -20.06 5.75 11.84
C THR A 110 -19.91 4.75 10.70
N VAL A 111 -18.68 4.45 10.31
CA VAL A 111 -18.37 3.46 9.28
C VAL A 111 -18.47 2.06 9.89
N ILE A 112 -19.34 1.22 9.31
CA ILE A 112 -19.58 -0.14 9.81
C ILE A 112 -18.40 -1.09 9.56
N SER A 113 -17.67 -0.89 8.46
CA SER A 113 -16.60 -1.79 8.00
C SER A 113 -15.23 -1.37 8.53
N ASP A 114 -14.50 -2.32 9.11
CA ASP A 114 -13.15 -2.10 9.62
C ASP A 114 -12.12 -1.89 8.50
N TYR A 115 -12.33 -2.57 7.37
CA TYR A 115 -11.43 -2.54 6.23
C TYR A 115 -12.19 -2.24 4.95
N ARG A 116 -11.67 -1.29 4.18
CA ARG A 116 -12.16 -0.94 2.85
C ARG A 116 -10.98 -1.07 1.89
N LEU A 117 -11.00 -2.20 1.18
CA LEU A 117 -9.94 -2.66 0.28
C LEU A 117 -9.98 -1.91 -1.05
N TYR A 118 -8.81 -1.77 -1.69
CA TYR A 118 -8.74 -1.23 -3.03
C TYR A 118 -7.63 -1.89 -3.87
N PHE A 119 -7.92 -1.95 -5.18
CA PHE A 119 -7.18 -2.61 -6.26
C PHE A 119 -7.29 -4.14 -6.36
N ASN A 120 -7.20 -4.60 -7.60
CA ASN A 120 -6.86 -5.97 -7.98
C ASN A 120 -5.39 -5.97 -8.45
N TYR A 121 -4.72 -7.14 -8.43
CA TYR A 121 -3.38 -7.28 -9.02
C TYR A 121 -3.35 -6.76 -10.46
N CYS A 122 -4.32 -7.15 -11.28
CA CYS A 122 -4.38 -6.78 -12.69
C CYS A 122 -4.49 -5.27 -12.93
N THR A 123 -5.04 -4.50 -11.97
CA THR A 123 -5.13 -3.04 -12.10
C THR A 123 -3.75 -2.40 -12.22
N PHE A 124 -2.73 -3.00 -11.57
CA PHE A 124 -1.35 -2.53 -11.65
C PHE A 124 -0.78 -2.59 -13.07
N ASN A 125 -1.27 -3.51 -13.92
CA ASN A 125 -0.84 -3.56 -15.31
C ASN A 125 -1.77 -2.87 -16.29
N TYR A 126 -3.07 -3.13 -16.19
CA TYR A 126 -4.03 -2.58 -17.15
C TYR A 126 -4.24 -1.08 -17.02
N THR A 127 -3.90 -0.49 -15.88
CA THR A 127 -4.15 0.92 -15.61
C THR A 127 -2.91 1.66 -15.14
N MET A 128 -2.05 1.03 -14.32
CA MET A 128 -1.05 1.76 -13.52
C MET A 128 0.40 1.51 -13.93
N SER A 129 0.67 0.68 -14.94
CA SER A 129 2.04 0.25 -15.32
C SER A 129 3.02 1.40 -15.45
N PHE A 130 2.54 2.54 -15.94
CA PHE A 130 3.35 3.70 -16.31
C PHE A 130 2.96 4.95 -15.53
N TRP A 131 2.31 4.80 -14.37
CA TRP A 131 1.98 5.94 -13.51
C TRP A 131 3.24 6.49 -12.85
N ASN A 132 3.40 7.80 -12.94
CA ASN A 132 4.37 8.55 -12.17
C ASN A 132 3.82 8.92 -10.78
N TRP A 133 4.64 9.61 -9.99
CA TRP A 133 4.26 10.06 -8.65
C TRP A 133 3.02 10.97 -8.66
N GLU A 134 2.95 11.92 -9.59
CA GLU A 134 1.87 12.90 -9.66
C GLU A 134 0.51 12.22 -9.87
N ARG A 135 0.48 11.13 -10.66
CA ARG A 135 -0.73 10.33 -10.84
C ARG A 135 -1.04 9.49 -9.59
N TRP A 136 -0.04 8.92 -8.94
CA TRP A 136 -0.20 8.17 -7.69
C TRP A 136 -0.70 9.04 -6.54
N GLU A 137 -0.19 10.26 -6.37
CA GLU A 137 -0.63 11.18 -5.32
C GLU A 137 -2.13 11.48 -5.46
N LYS A 138 -2.60 11.74 -6.69
CA LYS A 138 -4.03 11.93 -6.98
C LYS A 138 -4.86 10.70 -6.65
N GLU A 139 -4.36 9.49 -6.94
CA GLU A 139 -5.07 8.26 -6.60
C GLU A 139 -5.15 8.07 -5.08
N ILE A 140 -4.09 8.38 -4.35
CA ILE A 140 -4.05 8.24 -2.89
C ILE A 140 -4.99 9.24 -2.21
N ASP A 141 -5.07 10.47 -2.71
CA ASP A 141 -6.07 11.42 -2.26
C ASP A 141 -7.50 10.93 -2.58
N TRP A 142 -7.73 10.40 -3.78
CA TRP A 142 -9.01 9.81 -4.18
C TRP A 142 -9.42 8.62 -3.30
N MET A 143 -8.46 7.76 -2.94
CA MET A 143 -8.66 6.65 -2.00
C MET A 143 -9.13 7.17 -0.63
N ALA A 144 -8.43 8.15 -0.07
CA ALA A 144 -8.79 8.72 1.24
C ALA A 144 -10.16 9.37 1.24
N LEU A 145 -10.49 10.16 0.19
CA LEU A 145 -11.80 10.78 0.00
C LEU A 145 -12.94 9.74 -0.07
N ARG A 146 -12.65 8.50 -0.45
CA ARG A 146 -13.63 7.40 -0.49
C ARG A 146 -13.55 6.46 0.70
N GLY A 147 -12.79 6.84 1.73
CA GLY A 147 -12.69 6.07 2.96
C GLY A 147 -11.85 4.79 2.84
N ILE A 148 -11.12 4.59 1.74
CA ILE A 148 -10.24 3.43 1.58
C ILE A 148 -9.12 3.51 2.62
N ASN A 149 -8.93 2.43 3.38
CA ASN A 149 -7.90 2.36 4.43
C ASN A 149 -6.96 1.17 4.28
N MET A 150 -7.18 0.28 3.30
CA MET A 150 -6.34 -0.90 3.13
C MET A 150 -6.08 -1.22 1.65
N PRO A 151 -5.39 -0.32 0.92
CA PRO A 151 -5.07 -0.53 -0.50
C PRO A 151 -3.93 -1.52 -0.70
N LEU A 152 -3.94 -2.23 -1.83
CA LEU A 152 -2.80 -3.04 -2.27
C LEU A 152 -1.63 -2.15 -2.72
N ALA A 153 -0.39 -2.53 -2.39
CA ALA A 153 0.81 -1.77 -2.72
C ALA A 153 1.92 -2.70 -3.26
N MET A 154 2.08 -2.75 -4.58
CA MET A 154 2.98 -3.69 -5.26
C MET A 154 4.01 -3.04 -6.18
N VAL A 155 4.08 -1.71 -6.23
CA VAL A 155 5.09 -1.03 -7.05
C VAL A 155 6.48 -1.39 -6.52
N GLY A 156 7.44 -1.61 -7.42
CA GLY A 156 8.85 -1.86 -7.07
C GLY A 156 9.16 -3.26 -6.53
N GLN A 157 8.28 -4.25 -6.71
CA GLN A 157 8.56 -5.63 -6.28
C GLN A 157 9.70 -6.27 -7.06
N GLU A 158 10.04 -5.76 -8.24
CA GLU A 158 11.23 -6.11 -9.00
C GLU A 158 12.50 -5.99 -8.16
N ALA A 159 12.63 -4.93 -7.36
CA ALA A 159 13.80 -4.70 -6.51
C ALA A 159 13.88 -5.74 -5.38
N VAL A 160 12.74 -6.07 -4.76
CA VAL A 160 12.65 -7.10 -3.70
C VAL A 160 13.05 -8.46 -4.25
N TRP A 161 12.55 -8.83 -5.43
CA TRP A 161 12.92 -10.09 -6.09
C TRP A 161 14.36 -10.11 -6.55
N GLN A 162 14.87 -9.02 -7.14
CA GLN A 162 16.28 -8.89 -7.52
C GLN A 162 17.20 -9.13 -6.31
N ASN A 163 16.96 -8.45 -5.19
CA ASN A 163 17.78 -8.61 -3.99
C ASN A 163 17.64 -10.02 -3.39
N THR A 164 16.43 -10.57 -3.36
CA THR A 164 16.17 -11.93 -2.89
C THR A 164 16.96 -12.95 -3.70
N LEU A 165 16.92 -12.87 -5.04
CA LEU A 165 17.62 -13.80 -5.91
C LEU A 165 19.15 -13.64 -5.84
N ARG A 166 19.67 -12.41 -5.74
CA ARG A 166 21.10 -12.17 -5.50
C ARG A 166 21.58 -12.85 -4.21
N ARG A 167 20.83 -12.74 -3.12
CA ARG A 167 21.15 -13.43 -1.85
C ARG A 167 21.10 -14.96 -1.97
N LEU A 168 20.33 -15.47 -2.93
CA LEU A 168 20.25 -16.89 -3.24
C LEU A 168 21.34 -17.36 -4.22
N GLY A 169 22.24 -16.47 -4.66
CA GLY A 169 23.37 -16.81 -5.53
C GLY A 169 23.05 -16.79 -7.03
N TYR A 170 21.91 -16.22 -7.43
CA TYR A 170 21.59 -16.05 -8.84
C TYR A 170 22.47 -14.96 -9.47
N THR A 171 22.90 -15.19 -10.70
CA THR A 171 23.61 -14.19 -11.50
C THR A 171 22.66 -13.09 -11.97
N ASP A 172 23.18 -11.91 -12.29
CA ASP A 172 22.35 -10.82 -12.84
C ASP A 172 21.65 -11.20 -14.15
N SER A 173 22.23 -12.12 -14.94
CA SER A 173 21.57 -12.64 -16.15
C SER A 173 20.35 -13.48 -15.80
N GLU A 174 20.48 -14.42 -14.86
CA GLU A 174 19.35 -15.27 -14.44
C GLU A 174 18.22 -14.44 -13.78
N ILE A 175 18.56 -13.35 -13.10
CA ILE A 175 17.58 -12.44 -12.51
C ILE A 175 16.82 -11.68 -13.59
N LYS A 176 17.52 -11.19 -14.62
CA LYS A 176 16.92 -10.49 -15.76
C LYS A 176 15.93 -11.37 -16.52
N ASP A 177 16.24 -12.65 -16.64
CA ASP A 177 15.37 -13.63 -17.31
C ASP A 177 14.12 -13.97 -16.47
N PHE A 178 14.16 -13.75 -15.15
CA PHE A 178 13.03 -14.02 -14.26
C PHE A 178 12.05 -12.85 -14.16
N ILE A 179 12.55 -11.61 -14.04
CA ILE A 179 11.71 -10.43 -13.82
C ILE A 179 10.93 -10.09 -15.10
N GLY A 180 9.61 -9.98 -14.96
CA GLY A 180 8.73 -9.58 -16.06
C GLY A 180 8.89 -8.11 -16.46
N GLY A 181 8.41 -7.78 -17.65
CA GLY A 181 8.31 -6.39 -18.12
C GLY A 181 7.28 -5.59 -17.32
N PRO A 182 7.36 -4.24 -17.39
CA PRO A 182 6.55 -3.34 -16.56
C PRO A 182 5.03 -3.48 -16.79
N ALA A 183 4.62 -3.91 -17.98
CA ALA A 183 3.23 -4.17 -18.33
C ALA A 183 2.72 -5.57 -17.92
N PHE A 184 3.55 -6.40 -17.28
CA PHE A 184 3.23 -7.81 -16.98
C PHE A 184 3.47 -8.22 -15.51
N ASN A 185 3.92 -7.29 -14.66
CA ASN A 185 4.18 -7.52 -13.24
C ASN A 185 3.05 -8.20 -12.44
N ALA A 186 1.78 -7.90 -12.70
CA ALA A 186 0.65 -8.52 -12.03
C ALA A 186 0.61 -10.03 -12.28
N TRP A 187 0.73 -10.49 -13.52
CA TRP A 187 0.75 -11.92 -13.83
C TRP A 187 2.03 -12.60 -13.36
N TRP A 188 3.16 -11.89 -13.42
CA TRP A 188 4.42 -12.34 -12.85
C TRP A 188 4.30 -12.58 -11.34
N LEU A 189 3.83 -11.60 -10.57
CA LEU A 189 3.69 -11.70 -9.11
C LEU A 189 2.58 -12.67 -8.65
N MET A 190 1.69 -13.07 -9.55
CA MET A 190 0.73 -14.15 -9.35
C MET A 190 1.28 -15.54 -9.75
N GLY A 191 2.49 -15.62 -10.30
CA GLY A 191 3.14 -16.87 -10.67
C GLY A 191 2.61 -17.46 -11.98
N ASN A 192 2.11 -16.63 -12.91
CA ASN A 192 1.58 -17.11 -14.20
C ASN A 192 2.61 -17.08 -15.33
N LEU A 193 3.63 -16.22 -15.22
CA LEU A 193 4.69 -16.04 -16.22
C LEU A 193 5.97 -15.55 -15.54
N GLU A 194 7.12 -15.74 -16.17
CA GLU A 194 8.40 -15.11 -15.82
C GLU A 194 9.03 -14.49 -17.08
N GLY A 195 9.87 -13.46 -16.92
CA GLY A 195 10.66 -12.83 -17.99
C GLY A 195 9.91 -12.07 -19.10
N TRP A 196 8.61 -12.33 -19.28
CA TRP A 196 7.86 -11.80 -20.42
C TRP A 196 7.79 -10.27 -20.45
N GLY A 197 8.15 -9.67 -21.59
CA GLY A 197 8.22 -8.22 -21.78
C GLY A 197 9.44 -7.56 -21.12
N GLY A 198 10.33 -8.35 -20.50
CA GLY A 198 11.64 -7.92 -20.02
C GLY A 198 12.76 -8.13 -21.06
N PRO A 199 14.03 -7.97 -20.67
CA PRO A 199 14.46 -7.53 -19.34
C PRO A 199 14.22 -6.03 -19.14
N VAL A 200 13.95 -5.63 -17.89
CA VAL A 200 13.87 -4.20 -17.52
C VAL A 200 15.26 -3.64 -17.22
N PRO A 201 15.55 -2.36 -17.55
CA PRO A 201 16.81 -1.73 -17.18
C PRO A 201 16.90 -1.54 -15.66
N GLN A 202 18.12 -1.51 -15.10
CA GLN A 202 18.31 -1.30 -13.65
C GLN A 202 17.69 0.03 -13.18
N SER A 203 17.74 1.08 -14.01
CA SER A 203 17.11 2.37 -13.69
C SER A 203 15.62 2.25 -13.42
N TRP A 204 14.90 1.38 -14.15
CA TRP A 204 13.49 1.12 -13.90
C TRP A 204 13.28 0.52 -12.50
N ILE A 205 14.06 -0.49 -12.13
CA ILE A 205 13.96 -1.16 -10.83
C ILE A 205 14.19 -0.15 -9.69
N ASP A 206 15.22 0.68 -9.83
CA ASP A 206 15.58 1.69 -8.85
C ASP A 206 14.48 2.77 -8.73
N GLU A 207 13.96 3.27 -9.85
CA GLU A 207 12.89 4.27 -9.89
C GLU A 207 11.58 3.74 -9.29
N GLN A 208 11.19 2.49 -9.60
CA GLN A 208 9.98 1.88 -9.03
C GLN A 208 10.12 1.66 -7.51
N ALA A 209 11.32 1.31 -7.03
CA ALA A 209 11.58 1.19 -5.59
C ALA A 209 11.42 2.54 -4.87
N GLU A 210 11.94 3.63 -5.43
CA GLU A 210 11.76 4.97 -4.88
C GLU A 210 10.30 5.46 -4.97
N LEU A 211 9.62 5.17 -6.07
CA LEU A 211 8.20 5.47 -6.22
C LEU A 211 7.36 4.77 -5.14
N GLN A 212 7.61 3.48 -4.90
CA GLN A 212 6.91 2.72 -3.87
C GLN A 212 7.11 3.29 -2.47
N LYS A 213 8.31 3.79 -2.14
CA LYS A 213 8.56 4.46 -0.85
C LYS A 213 7.66 5.68 -0.70
N LYS A 214 7.55 6.52 -1.74
CA LYS A 214 6.65 7.69 -1.73
C LYS A 214 5.18 7.27 -1.56
N ILE A 215 4.73 6.25 -2.30
CA ILE A 215 3.36 5.71 -2.22
C ILE A 215 3.03 5.24 -0.81
N VAL A 216 3.86 4.38 -0.24
CA VAL A 216 3.64 3.78 1.09
C VAL A 216 3.70 4.84 2.19
N ASN A 217 4.64 5.78 2.11
CA ASN A 217 4.72 6.88 3.09
C ASN A 217 3.45 7.72 3.07
N ARG A 218 2.97 8.11 1.89
CA ARG A 218 1.74 8.90 1.75
C ARG A 218 0.49 8.15 2.22
N MET A 219 0.39 6.85 1.92
CA MET A 219 -0.69 5.99 2.43
C MET A 219 -0.70 5.98 3.96
N ARG A 220 0.46 5.78 4.61
CA ARG A 220 0.59 5.75 6.07
C ARG A 220 0.31 7.11 6.71
N ASP A 221 0.79 8.19 6.09
CA ASP A 221 0.52 9.57 6.51
C ASP A 221 -0.99 9.87 6.56
N LEU A 222 -1.77 9.29 5.66
CA LEU A 222 -3.23 9.39 5.65
C LEU A 222 -3.92 8.37 6.57
N GLY A 223 -3.18 7.48 7.23
CA GLY A 223 -3.72 6.46 8.13
C GLY A 223 -4.14 5.16 7.43
N MET A 224 -3.73 4.93 6.18
CA MET A 224 -3.97 3.67 5.47
C MET A 224 -2.95 2.60 5.87
N LYS A 225 -3.37 1.34 5.74
CA LYS A 225 -2.59 0.12 5.98
C LYS A 225 -2.34 -0.60 4.64
N PRO A 226 -1.26 -0.27 3.91
CA PRO A 226 -0.99 -0.87 2.62
C PRO A 226 -0.76 -2.39 2.73
N ILE A 227 -1.37 -3.15 1.83
CA ILE A 227 -1.16 -4.59 1.71
C ILE A 227 0.09 -4.81 0.86
N MET A 228 1.10 -5.40 1.47
CA MET A 228 2.35 -5.78 0.80
C MET A 228 2.29 -7.24 0.36
N GLN A 229 3.08 -7.62 -0.66
CA GLN A 229 3.12 -9.00 -1.13
C GLN A 229 3.72 -9.94 -0.06
N GLY A 230 3.05 -11.06 0.21
CA GLY A 230 3.63 -12.15 0.97
C GLY A 230 4.34 -13.16 0.06
N PHE A 231 5.35 -13.84 0.58
CA PHE A 231 5.98 -14.95 -0.13
C PHE A 231 5.11 -16.22 -0.04
N TYR A 232 4.65 -16.73 -1.19
CA TYR A 232 3.77 -17.92 -1.27
C TYR A 232 4.47 -19.16 -1.87
N GLY A 233 5.78 -19.10 -2.11
CA GLY A 233 6.56 -20.23 -2.67
C GLY A 233 6.89 -20.13 -4.15
N MET A 234 6.67 -18.98 -4.79
CA MET A 234 7.14 -18.70 -6.15
C MET A 234 8.66 -18.77 -6.22
N VAL A 235 9.18 -19.41 -7.27
CA VAL A 235 10.62 -19.55 -7.55
C VAL A 235 10.87 -19.47 -9.06
N PRO A 236 12.06 -19.01 -9.52
CA PRO A 236 12.42 -19.05 -10.94
C PRO A 236 12.47 -20.48 -11.48
N ASN A 237 12.15 -20.67 -12.76
CA ASN A 237 12.28 -22.00 -13.38
C ASN A 237 13.73 -22.50 -13.47
N SER A 238 14.69 -21.58 -13.53
CA SER A 238 16.12 -21.90 -13.47
C SER A 238 16.54 -22.59 -12.16
N LEU A 239 15.75 -22.46 -11.09
CA LEU A 239 15.96 -23.22 -9.85
C LEU A 239 16.03 -24.74 -10.13
N ILE A 240 15.20 -25.24 -11.06
CA ILE A 240 15.16 -26.68 -11.40
C ILE A 240 16.46 -27.14 -12.03
N LYS A 241 17.11 -26.29 -12.83
CA LYS A 241 18.41 -26.58 -13.46
C LYS A 241 19.54 -26.58 -12.42
N ASN A 242 19.40 -25.76 -11.39
CA ASN A 242 20.39 -25.60 -10.31
C ASN A 242 20.10 -26.50 -9.08
N ILE A 243 19.12 -27.42 -9.16
CA ILE A 243 18.76 -28.36 -8.08
C ILE A 243 19.95 -29.18 -7.61
N HIS A 244 20.93 -29.53 -8.46
CA HIS A 244 22.07 -30.33 -8.02
C HIS A 244 22.93 -29.63 -6.95
N GLN A 245 22.87 -28.30 -6.84
CA GLN A 245 23.52 -27.53 -5.77
C GLN A 245 22.67 -27.45 -4.49
N LEU A 246 21.37 -27.75 -4.58
CA LEU A 246 20.40 -27.73 -3.48
C LEU A 246 20.04 -29.18 -3.14
N LYS A 247 20.52 -29.73 -2.02
CA LYS A 247 20.30 -31.14 -1.60
C LYS A 247 18.82 -31.53 -1.36
N TYR A 248 17.93 -31.42 -2.34
CA TYR A 248 16.48 -31.46 -2.16
C TYR A 248 15.73 -31.92 -3.43
N THR A 249 14.67 -32.71 -3.25
CA THR A 249 13.82 -33.28 -4.32
C THR A 249 12.55 -32.43 -4.51
N ILE A 250 12.29 -31.91 -5.72
CA ILE A 250 11.08 -31.12 -6.05
C ILE A 250 9.94 -32.01 -6.59
N LEU A 251 8.71 -31.77 -6.14
CA LEU A 251 7.47 -32.28 -6.74
C LEU A 251 6.73 -31.11 -7.40
N VAL A 252 6.50 -31.22 -8.71
CA VAL A 252 5.86 -30.19 -9.56
C VAL A 252 4.35 -30.45 -9.62
N TYR A 253 3.54 -29.48 -9.22
CA TYR A 253 2.10 -29.42 -9.54
C TYR A 253 1.76 -28.04 -10.08
N GLY A 254 1.09 -27.99 -11.24
CA GLY A 254 0.59 -26.76 -11.85
C GLY A 254 -0.92 -26.85 -12.08
N VAL A 255 -1.65 -25.78 -11.74
CA VAL A 255 -3.06 -25.61 -12.15
C VAL A 255 -3.06 -25.05 -13.57
N VAL A 256 -3.70 -25.76 -14.49
CA VAL A 256 -3.79 -25.40 -15.90
C VAL A 256 -4.96 -24.44 -16.10
N LEU A 257 -4.68 -23.18 -16.46
CA LEU A 257 -5.63 -22.34 -17.19
C LEU A 257 -5.40 -22.55 -18.68
N SER A 258 -6.27 -23.35 -19.28
CA SER A 258 -6.15 -23.92 -20.61
C SER A 258 -6.48 -22.94 -21.73
N VAL A 259 -5.52 -22.10 -22.16
CA VAL A 259 -5.43 -21.58 -23.56
C VAL A 259 -3.98 -21.24 -23.99
N LEU A 260 -3.03 -21.02 -23.09
CA LEU A 260 -1.66 -20.54 -23.43
C LEU A 260 -0.60 -21.63 -23.64
N ARG A 261 -1.00 -22.82 -24.15
CA ARG A 261 -0.14 -24.01 -24.12
C ARG A 261 0.89 -24.15 -25.25
N CYS A 262 1.01 -23.18 -26.17
CA CYS A 262 1.88 -23.36 -27.34
C CYS A 262 3.26 -22.68 -27.24
N CYS A 263 3.47 -21.66 -26.38
CA CYS A 263 4.73 -20.90 -26.36
C CYS A 263 5.22 -20.38 -24.99
N TYR A 264 4.53 -20.62 -23.87
CA TYR A 264 4.77 -19.86 -22.63
C TYR A 264 5.33 -20.70 -21.47
N GLN A 265 6.39 -20.19 -20.81
CA GLN A 265 7.05 -20.80 -19.67
C GLN A 265 6.19 -20.69 -18.39
N GLN A 266 5.83 -21.85 -17.85
CA GLN A 266 5.07 -22.02 -16.63
C GLN A 266 5.96 -21.78 -15.40
N ILE A 267 5.51 -21.01 -14.41
CA ILE A 267 6.19 -20.95 -13.09
C ILE A 267 5.81 -22.19 -12.28
N HIS A 268 6.81 -22.80 -11.63
CA HIS A 268 6.65 -24.01 -10.85
C HIS A 268 6.33 -23.70 -9.38
N PHE A 269 5.37 -24.44 -8.81
CA PHE A 269 5.01 -24.34 -7.39
C PHE A 269 5.70 -25.44 -6.57
N LEU A 270 6.26 -25.07 -5.41
CA LEU A 270 6.84 -26.00 -4.43
C LEU A 270 5.78 -26.46 -3.41
N VAL A 271 5.10 -27.58 -3.66
CA VAL A 271 4.01 -28.08 -2.78
C VAL A 271 4.52 -28.75 -1.48
N LYS A 272 5.81 -29.07 -1.35
CA LYS A 272 6.38 -29.67 -0.12
C LYS A 272 7.76 -29.13 0.25
N PHE A 273 7.85 -27.85 0.64
CA PHE A 273 9.11 -27.31 1.19
C PHE A 273 8.92 -26.32 2.33
N GLN A 274 8.45 -26.79 3.49
CA GLN A 274 8.33 -25.95 4.68
C GLN A 274 9.67 -25.30 5.09
N LYS A 275 10.82 -25.98 4.97
CA LYS A 275 12.12 -25.43 5.39
C LYS A 275 12.72 -24.40 4.42
N PHE A 276 12.64 -24.61 3.11
CA PHE A 276 13.11 -23.63 2.11
C PHE A 276 12.20 -22.41 2.07
N ILE A 277 10.87 -22.62 2.10
CA ILE A 277 9.90 -21.52 2.17
C ILE A 277 10.11 -20.72 3.45
N MET A 278 10.32 -21.35 4.61
CA MET A 278 10.56 -20.60 5.87
C MET A 278 11.88 -19.83 5.88
N LYS A 279 12.97 -20.42 5.35
CA LYS A 279 14.29 -19.74 5.27
C LYS A 279 14.24 -18.54 4.31
N ASN A 280 13.58 -18.67 3.17
CA ASN A 280 13.52 -17.63 2.15
C ASN A 280 12.39 -16.63 2.37
N LYS A 281 11.31 -17.03 3.07
CA LYS A 281 10.31 -16.09 3.57
C LYS A 281 10.95 -15.04 4.46
N LYS A 282 11.89 -15.43 5.33
CA LYS A 282 12.62 -14.46 6.15
C LYS A 282 13.38 -13.47 5.27
N SER A 283 14.19 -13.94 4.31
CA SER A 283 14.94 -13.06 3.40
C SER A 283 14.03 -12.15 2.55
N PHE A 284 12.94 -12.68 1.99
CA PHE A 284 12.01 -11.90 1.15
C PHE A 284 11.26 -10.85 1.99
N MET A 285 10.77 -11.23 3.17
CA MET A 285 10.09 -10.31 4.07
C MET A 285 11.05 -9.27 4.66
N GLU A 286 12.31 -9.64 4.92
CA GLU A 286 13.37 -8.72 5.34
C GLU A 286 13.68 -7.70 4.25
N GLU A 287 13.80 -8.08 2.97
CA GLU A 287 13.95 -7.11 1.87
C GLU A 287 12.78 -6.12 1.80
N GLN A 288 11.56 -6.64 1.95
CA GLN A 288 10.36 -5.83 1.98
C GLN A 288 10.30 -4.89 3.20
N ILE A 289 11.04 -5.19 4.28
CA ILE A 289 11.18 -4.35 5.48
C ILE A 289 12.39 -3.41 5.39
N ILE A 290 13.53 -3.84 4.87
CA ILE A 290 14.76 -3.05 4.72
C ILE A 290 14.55 -1.92 3.71
N THR A 291 13.74 -2.16 2.67
CA THR A 291 13.26 -1.09 1.77
C THR A 291 12.44 -0.02 2.52
N LYS A 292 11.91 -0.32 3.73
CA LYS A 292 11.26 0.63 4.65
C LYS A 292 12.24 1.39 5.56
N GLU A 293 13.42 0.86 5.86
CA GLU A 293 14.30 1.36 6.95
C GLU A 293 15.54 2.13 6.48
N ILE A 294 15.95 2.04 5.21
CA ILE A 294 17.15 2.73 4.70
C ILE A 294 17.08 4.28 4.83
N HIS A 295 15.92 4.86 5.16
CA HIS A 295 15.80 6.30 5.43
C HIS A 295 15.89 6.69 6.93
N SER A 296 15.55 5.80 7.89
CA SER A 296 15.67 6.18 9.30
C SER A 296 17.12 6.23 9.79
N MET A 297 18.06 5.63 9.06
CA MET A 297 19.49 5.67 9.38
C MET A 297 20.28 6.77 8.65
N LYS A 298 19.64 7.59 7.80
CA LYS A 298 20.31 8.71 7.12
C LYS A 298 20.11 10.08 7.79
N GLU A 299 19.28 10.17 8.85
CA GLU A 299 19.10 11.40 9.63
C GLU A 299 19.79 11.38 11.01
N GLU A 300 20.46 10.29 11.41
CA GLU A 300 21.25 10.24 12.67
C GLU A 300 22.76 10.49 12.48
N HIS A 301 23.21 10.76 11.26
CA HIS A 301 24.60 11.14 10.96
C HIS A 301 24.67 12.33 10.02
N LEU A 302 24.14 13.47 10.47
CA LEU A 302 24.56 14.82 10.09
C LEU A 302 24.26 15.77 11.25
#